data_AF-A0A7Y8JAC9-F1
#
_entry.id   AF-A0A7Y8JAC9-F1
#
_cell.length_a   1.000
_cell.length_b   1.000
_cell.length_c   1.000
_cell.angle_alpha   90.00
_cell.angle_beta   90.00
_cell.angle_gamma   90.00
#
_symmetry.space_group_name_H-M   'P 1'
#
loop_
_entity.id
_entity.type
_entity.pdbx_description
1 polymer ?
#
loop_
_entity_poly.entity_id
_entity_poly.type
_entity_poly.pdbx_seq_one_letter_code
_entity_poly.pdbx_strand_id
1 'polypeptide(L)'
;MSTDKKEPATRYCYHCRTHHPVEEMRLLVTKTGSRWRCIKSIEAVKRSKEERDAYGRQVSAANQAEASGRARMLNKIQRGL
;
A
#
# COMPACT_ATOMS: atom_id res chain seq x y z
N MET A 1 13.54 -1.51 -32.32
CA MET A 1 12.74 -0.38 -31.81
C MET A 1 12.47 -0.62 -30.33
N SER A 2 13.42 -0.23 -29.48
CA SER A 2 13.26 -0.32 -28.03
C SER A 2 12.23 0.72 -27.62
N THR A 3 11.04 0.28 -27.23
CA THR A 3 10.07 1.17 -26.59
C THR A 3 10.62 1.48 -25.21
N ASP A 4 11.09 2.72 -25.05
CA ASP A 4 11.46 3.31 -23.77
C ASP A 4 10.20 3.33 -22.89
N LYS A 5 9.93 2.20 -22.21
CA LYS A 5 8.84 2.11 -21.25
C LYS A 5 9.27 2.89 -20.03
N LYS A 6 8.96 4.19 -20.01
CA LYS A 6 9.15 5.05 -18.84
C LYS A 6 8.48 4.36 -17.64
N GLU A 7 9.30 3.93 -16.68
CA GLU A 7 8.78 3.26 -15.49
C GLU A 7 7.81 4.19 -14.75
N PRO A 8 6.74 3.64 -14.15
CA PRO A 8 5.77 4.46 -13.46
C PRO A 8 6.41 5.12 -12.24
N ALA A 9 6.15 6.41 -12.06
CA ALA A 9 6.68 7.20 -10.95
C ALA A 9 6.24 6.66 -9.57
N THR A 10 5.10 5.95 -9.51
CA THR A 10 4.59 5.36 -8.27
C THR A 10 4.14 3.92 -8.47
N ARG A 11 4.12 3.14 -7.39
CA ARG A 11 3.63 1.76 -7.34
C ARG A 11 2.67 1.58 -6.17
N TYR A 12 1.70 0.69 -6.35
CA TYR A 12 0.77 0.33 -5.28
C TYR A 12 1.44 -0.59 -4.24
N CYS A 13 1.35 -0.22 -2.96
CA CYS A 13 1.82 -1.03 -1.84
C CYS A 13 0.71 -1.88 -1.26
N TYR A 14 0.92 -3.19 -1.26
CA TYR A 14 -0.05 -4.14 -0.73
C TYR A 14 -0.22 -4.10 0.79
N HIS A 15 0.75 -3.52 1.52
CA HIS A 15 0.66 -3.39 2.97
C HIS A 15 -0.12 -2.12 3.37
N CYS A 16 0.27 -0.98 2.81
CA CYS A 16 -0.33 0.32 3.13
C CYS A 16 -1.59 0.63 2.32
N ARG A 17 -1.96 -0.22 1.35
CA ARG A 17 -3.11 -0.05 0.45
C ARG A 17 -3.16 1.33 -0.24
N THR A 18 -2.00 1.89 -0.56
CA THR A 18 -1.83 3.19 -1.22
C THR A 18 -0.64 3.16 -2.18
N HIS A 19 -0.48 4.21 -2.98
CA HIS A 19 0.65 4.37 -3.90
C HIS A 19 1.82 5.08 -3.22
N HIS A 20 3.04 4.63 -3.51
CA HIS A 20 4.27 5.30 -3.08
C HIS A 20 5.20 5.50 -4.28
N PRO A 21 6.15 6.43 -4.20
CA PRO A 21 7.20 6.58 -5.21
C PRO A 21 7.96 5.27 -5.42
N VAL A 22 8.33 4.96 -6.67
CA VAL A 22 8.95 3.67 -7.02
C VAL A 22 10.29 3.46 -6.30
N GLU A 23 11.01 4.54 -6.02
CA GLU A 23 12.25 4.57 -5.25
C GLU A 23 12.07 4.13 -3.78
N GLU A 24 10.87 4.33 -3.21
CA GLU A 24 10.54 3.90 -1.85
C GLU A 24 9.97 2.46 -1.82
N MET A 25 9.96 1.77 -2.96
CA MET A 25 9.25 0.51 -3.15
C MET A 25 10.18 -0.64 -3.50
N ARG A 26 9.81 -1.84 -3.06
CA ARG A 26 10.51 -3.08 -3.41
C ARG A 26 9.51 -4.15 -3.84
N LEU A 27 9.89 -4.89 -4.88
CA LEU A 27 9.15 -6.07 -5.33
C LEU A 27 9.56 -7.27 -4.49
N LEU A 28 8.64 -7.78 -3.68
CA LEU A 28 8.84 -9.01 -2.93
C LEU A 28 8.36 -10.18 -3.77
N VAL A 29 9.30 -11.01 -4.22
CA VAL A 29 8.99 -12.27 -4.91
C VAL A 29 8.78 -13.35 -3.86
N THR A 30 7.63 -14.01 -3.90
CA THR A 30 7.29 -15.15 -3.04
C THR A 30 6.92 -16.35 -3.90
N LYS A 31 6.86 -17.56 -3.30
CA LYS A 31 6.48 -18.79 -4.03
C LYS A 31 5.17 -18.67 -4.80
N THR A 32 4.22 -17.86 -4.33
CA THR A 32 2.88 -17.69 -4.92
C THR A 32 2.75 -16.45 -5.80
N GLY A 33 3.83 -15.70 -6.01
CA GLY A 33 3.85 -14.52 -6.86
C GLY A 33 4.60 -13.34 -6.26
N SER A 34 4.58 -12.22 -7.00
CA SER A 34 5.33 -11.02 -6.69
C SER A 34 4.42 -9.90 -6.23
N ARG A 35 4.79 -9.22 -5.14
CA ARG A 35 4.00 -8.13 -4.55
C ARG A 35 4.87 -6.92 -4.22
N TRP A 36 4.40 -5.74 -4.58
CA TRP A 36 5.07 -4.49 -4.24
C TRP A 36 4.74 -4.09 -2.80
N ARG A 37 5.78 -3.72 -2.03
CA ARG A 37 5.66 -3.14 -0.69
C ARG A 37 6.65 -2.00 -0.52
N CYS A 38 6.28 -1.02 0.30
CA CYS A 38 7.18 0.09 0.63
C CYS A 38 8.28 -0.37 1.58
N ILE A 39 9.46 0.24 1.46
CA ILE A 39 10.64 -0.05 2.29
C ILE A 39 10.29 0.06 3.78
N LYS A 40 9.55 1.10 4.18
CA LYS A 40 9.07 1.31 5.56
C LYS A 40 8.35 0.08 6.13
N SER A 41 7.43 -0.51 5.36
CA SER A 41 6.70 -1.72 5.80
C SER A 41 7.58 -2.96 5.90
N ILE A 42 8.62 -3.04 5.07
CA ILE A 42 9.57 -4.16 5.07
C ILE A 42 10.51 -4.04 6.29
N GLU A 43 10.99 -2.84 6.57
CA GLU A 43 11.84 -2.55 7.72
C GLU A 43 11.09 -2.70 9.04
N ALA A 44 9.82 -2.29 9.11
CA ALA A 44 8.98 -2.47 10.31
C ALA A 44 8.88 -3.94 10.75
N VAL A 45 8.97 -4.89 9.81
CA VAL A 45 8.99 -6.32 10.16
C VAL A 45 10.31 -6.71 10.84
N LYS A 46 11.43 -6.05 10.53
CA LYS A 46 12.73 -6.33 11.14
C LYS A 46 12.89 -5.76 12.56
N ARG A 47 12.00 -4.86 12.97
CA ARG A 47 12.03 -4.22 14.30
C ARG A 47 11.50 -5.14 15.41
N SER A 48 11.59 -4.65 16.64
CA SER A 48 11.00 -5.27 17.82
C SER A 48 9.51 -5.58 17.61
N LYS A 49 8.99 -6.56 18.37
CA LYS A 49 7.58 -6.95 18.27
C LYS A 49 6.66 -5.77 18.58
N GLU A 50 6.96 -5.01 19.64
CA GLU A 50 6.15 -3.85 20.02
C GLU A 50 6.11 -2.78 18.93
N GLU A 51 7.24 -2.44 18.32
CA GLU A 51 7.29 -1.46 17.23
C GLU A 51 6.53 -1.95 15.99
N ARG A 52 6.67 -3.24 15.65
CA ARG A 52 5.94 -3.84 14.53
C ARG A 52 4.44 -3.78 14.76
N ASP A 53 3.99 -4.12 15.97
CA ASP A 53 2.56 -4.12 16.31
C ASP A 53 2.00 -2.68 16.36
N ALA A 54 2.77 -1.72 16.89
CA ALA A 54 2.40 -0.31 16.87
C ALA A 54 2.23 0.22 15.44
N TYR A 55 3.19 -0.06 14.57
CA TYR A 55 3.11 0.29 13.15
C TYR A 55 1.92 -0.40 12.47
N GLY A 56 1.69 -1.69 12.75
CA GLY A 56 0.56 -2.44 12.21
C GLY A 56 -0.80 -1.85 12.61
N ARG A 57 -0.94 -1.38 13.85
CA ARG A 57 -2.15 -0.67 14.32
C ARG A 57 -2.33 0.66 13.59
N GLN A 58 -1.27 1.44 13.42
CA GLN A 58 -1.31 2.70 12.68
C GLN A 58 -1.76 2.50 11.23
N VAL A 59 -1.16 1.53 10.52
CA VAL A 59 -1.52 1.21 9.13
C VAL A 59 -2.96 0.71 9.03
N SER A 60 -3.40 -0.11 9.98
CA SER A 60 -4.78 -0.63 10.00
C SER A 60 -5.81 0.48 10.23
N ALA A 61 -5.51 1.45 11.11
CA ALA A 61 -6.37 2.59 11.34
C ALA A 61 -6.50 3.46 10.08
N ALA A 62 -5.37 3.78 9.42
CA ALA A 62 -5.37 4.54 8.16
C ALA A 62 -6.17 3.83 7.07
N ASN A 63 -5.94 2.52 6.88
CA ASN A 63 -6.66 1.73 5.89
C ASN A 63 -8.18 1.68 6.13
N GLN A 64 -8.61 1.62 7.39
CA GLN A 64 -10.02 1.63 7.77
C GLN A 64 -10.68 2.98 7.51
N ALA A 65 -10.00 4.09 7.84
CA ALA A 65 -10.49 5.43 7.56
C ALA A 65 -10.71 5.63 6.05
N GLU A 66 -9.71 5.26 5.25
CA GLU A 66 -9.74 5.32 3.79
C GLU A 66 -10.85 4.45 3.18
N ALA A 67 -10.99 3.21 3.65
CA ALA A 67 -12.06 2.31 3.19
C ALA A 67 -13.45 2.85 3.55
N SER A 68 -13.61 3.39 4.75
CA SER A 68 -14.88 3.98 5.20
C SER A 68 -15.24 5.22 4.40
N GLY A 69 -14.27 6.09 4.11
CA GLY A 69 -14.46 7.25 3.24
C GLY A 69 -14.91 6.85 1.83
N ARG A 70 -14.24 5.87 1.22
CA ARG A 70 -14.64 5.32 -0.09
C ARG A 70 -16.03 4.71 -0.06
N ALA A 71 -16.36 3.92 0.95
CA ALA A 71 -17.69 3.31 1.09
C ALA A 71 -18.80 4.37 1.20
N ARG A 72 -18.56 5.45 1.97
CA ARG A 72 -19.51 6.58 2.06
C ARG A 72 -19.70 7.27 0.72
N MET A 73 -18.62 7.54 -0.02
CA MET A 73 -18.71 8.17 -1.35
C MET A 73 -19.45 7.28 -2.35
N LEU A 74 -19.11 6.00 -2.42
CA LEU A 74 -19.80 5.05 -3.28
C LEU A 74 -21.29 4.94 -2.94
N ASN A 75 -21.65 4.95 -1.66
CA ASN A 75 -23.04 4.95 -1.24
C ASN A 75 -23.80 6.21 -1.68
N LYS A 76 -23.17 7.39 -1.66
CA LYS A 76 -23.77 8.63 -2.19
C LYS A 76 -24.03 8.55 -3.68
N ILE A 77 -23.02 8.11 -4.44
CA ILE A 77 -23.13 7.91 -5.90
C ILE A 77 -24.24 6.90 -6.24
N GLN A 78 -24.28 5.76 -5.53
CA GLN A 78 -25.32 4.75 -5.72
C GLN A 78 -26.73 5.24 -5.38
N ARG A 79 -26.85 6.23 -4.50
CA ARG A 79 -28.12 6.86 -4.11
C ARG A 79 -28.51 8.05 -5.00
N GLY A 80 -27.73 8.36 -6.03
CA GLY A 80 -28.02 9.43 -6.97
C GLY A 80 -27.96 10.83 -6.36
N LEU A 81 -27.18 11.00 -5.27
CA LEU A 81 -26.88 12.28 -4.61
C LEU A 81 -25.56 12.86 -5.10
#